data_AF-A0A2V9AY70-F1
#
_entry.id   AF-A0A2V9AY70-F1
#
_cell.length_a   1.000
_cell.length_b   1.000
_cell.length_c   1.000
_cell.angle_alpha   90.00
_cell.angle_beta   90.00
_cell.angle_gamma   90.00
#
_symmetry.space_group_name_H-M   'P 1'
#
loop_
_entity.id
_entity.type
_entity.pdbx_description
1 polymer ?
#
loop_
_entity_poly.entity_id
_entity_poly.type
_entity_poly.pdbx_seq_one_letter_code
_entity_poly.pdbx_strand_id
1 'polypeptide(L)'
;MLRRVLFLLTLPVILSFLRLSAAGAQQVIPETPAGHTLRAWLDAFNNGDRAVEEKYLQTYDHTRSLDEEMRFRGVTGGFVLLQIIKSDPRSVAFMVKERNSETMAVGKMEVKPGDPAMVASFSLRAVPPGTKLTDLNFKVDPATRAKVIDGTVAALNESYVFPETAKKMEEAVRAHQKKGDYDSITDGDDFAKRLTDDFQAVSHDKHLRVMFSATPMPDMEAQLPDPNHEAEHRKEMERLNCGFNKADILEGNVGYLKFDFFADPRICGRTVVAAMSFLANTDAIIFDLRENGGGDPKMVSLVSTYLFAERTHLNDLWTRKGDITDQYWTLPYVPGKRLDGKPAFVLTSSNTFSGGEEFTYNLKTLKRATIVGETTGGGAHPVRGHRITEHFSIGVPFARAINPITHTNWEGTGVEPDVKVPAADALTTAKKLAAEKLAAKPAAQEK
;
A
#
# COMPACT_ATOMS: atom_id res chain seq x y z
N MET A 1 -25.33 83.87 20.27
CA MET A 1 -26.57 83.24 20.76
C MET A 1 -26.21 82.02 21.60
N LEU A 2 -26.65 82.01 22.87
CA LEU A 2 -26.81 80.92 23.86
C LEU A 2 -25.76 79.78 23.92
N ARG A 3 -24.90 79.75 24.97
CA ARG A 3 -25.01 79.08 26.30
C ARG A 3 -24.40 77.64 26.29
N ARG A 4 -23.19 77.44 26.84
CA ARG A 4 -22.84 76.95 28.23
C ARG A 4 -23.45 75.56 28.53
N VAL A 5 -22.73 74.48 28.89
CA VAL A 5 -22.07 74.10 30.18
C VAL A 5 -21.45 72.68 29.96
N LEU A 6 -20.14 72.39 30.08
CA LEU A 6 -19.33 71.90 31.23
C LEU A 6 -19.81 70.60 31.96
N PHE A 7 -19.09 69.46 31.85
CA PHE A 7 -18.38 68.75 32.94
C PHE A 7 -17.93 67.32 32.55
N LEU A 8 -16.74 66.95 33.03
CA LEU A 8 -16.07 65.65 32.96
C LEU A 8 -16.81 64.53 33.71
N LEU A 9 -16.59 63.27 33.28
CA LEU A 9 -16.42 62.14 34.19
C LEU A 9 -15.59 61.02 33.52
N THR A 10 -14.40 60.79 34.05
CA THR A 10 -13.52 59.65 33.81
C THR A 10 -13.95 58.46 34.67
N LEU A 11 -14.23 57.29 34.08
CA LEU A 11 -14.21 55.98 34.77
C LEU A 11 -13.76 54.87 33.78
N PRO A 12 -13.02 53.86 34.25
CA PRO A 12 -12.31 52.92 33.39
C PRO A 12 -13.26 51.84 32.84
N VAL A 13 -13.25 51.63 31.52
CA VAL A 13 -13.88 50.45 30.91
C VAL A 13 -12.92 49.28 31.08
N ILE A 14 -13.30 48.35 31.95
CA ILE A 14 -12.70 47.03 32.10
C ILE A 14 -12.87 46.30 30.75
N LEU A 15 -11.77 46.10 30.02
CA LEU A 15 -11.74 45.21 28.86
C LEU A 15 -11.87 43.76 29.36
N SER A 16 -13.09 43.26 29.39
CA SER A 16 -13.34 41.82 29.48
C SER A 16 -12.87 41.16 28.18
N PHE A 17 -11.76 40.42 28.26
CA PHE A 17 -11.34 39.49 27.22
C PHE A 17 -12.39 38.36 27.10
N LEU A 18 -13.40 38.55 26.24
CA LEU A 18 -14.14 37.41 25.70
C LEU A 18 -13.20 36.65 24.76
N ARG A 19 -12.61 35.57 25.27
CA ARG A 19 -12.11 34.50 24.42
C ARG A 19 -13.32 33.90 23.71
N LEU A 20 -13.55 34.27 22.46
CA LEU A 20 -14.39 33.46 21.57
C LEU A 20 -13.65 32.13 21.38
N SER A 21 -14.05 31.13 22.14
CA SER A 21 -13.78 29.74 21.80
C SER A 21 -14.47 29.48 20.46
N ALA A 22 -13.71 29.34 19.39
CA ALA A 22 -14.18 28.76 18.15
C ALA A 22 -14.44 27.26 18.40
N ALA A 23 -15.58 26.95 19.00
CA ALA A 23 -16.16 25.63 18.95
C ALA A 23 -16.57 25.42 17.48
N GLY A 24 -15.77 24.67 16.72
CA GLY A 24 -16.12 24.28 15.36
C GLY A 24 -17.47 23.58 15.39
N ALA A 25 -18.43 24.10 14.64
CA ALA A 25 -19.73 23.46 14.51
C ALA A 25 -19.53 22.03 14.00
N GLN A 26 -19.85 21.05 14.84
CA GLN A 26 -19.80 19.65 14.45
C GLN A 26 -20.82 19.45 13.32
N GLN A 27 -20.34 19.08 12.14
CA GLN A 27 -21.18 18.87 10.97
C GLN A 27 -22.23 17.80 11.28
N VAL A 28 -23.50 18.13 11.05
CA VAL A 28 -24.61 17.23 11.40
C VAL A 28 -24.72 16.16 10.32
N ILE A 29 -24.46 14.90 10.69
CA ILE A 29 -24.72 13.74 9.83
C ILE A 29 -26.25 13.57 9.73
N PRO A 30 -26.85 13.52 8.53
CA PRO A 30 -28.29 13.33 8.37
C PRO A 30 -28.84 12.07 9.03
N GLU A 31 -30.08 12.13 9.51
CA GLU A 31 -30.81 11.01 10.13
C GLU A 31 -31.40 10.04 9.08
N THR A 32 -30.56 9.63 8.13
CA THR A 32 -30.88 8.55 7.18
C THR A 32 -30.27 7.23 7.68
N PRO A 33 -30.77 6.06 7.24
CA PRO A 33 -30.14 4.79 7.60
C PRO A 33 -28.64 4.75 7.25
N ALA A 34 -28.26 5.25 6.06
CA ALA A 34 -26.85 5.40 5.68
C ALA A 34 -26.08 6.35 6.62
N GLY A 35 -26.71 7.46 7.03
CA GLY A 35 -26.13 8.42 7.97
C GLY A 35 -25.92 7.84 9.37
N HIS A 36 -26.84 7.01 9.86
CA HIS A 36 -26.69 6.30 11.14
C HIS A 36 -25.51 5.33 11.10
N THR A 37 -25.36 4.56 10.02
CA THR A 37 -24.23 3.64 9.84
C THR A 37 -22.90 4.39 9.72
N LEU A 38 -22.87 5.52 9.02
CA LEU A 38 -21.69 6.40 8.96
C LEU A 38 -21.30 6.93 10.34
N ARG A 39 -22.28 7.36 11.13
CA ARG A 39 -22.04 7.83 12.51
C ARG A 39 -21.47 6.71 13.37
N ALA A 40 -22.07 5.52 13.33
CA ALA A 40 -21.58 4.35 14.06
C ALA A 40 -20.14 3.99 13.69
N TRP A 41 -19.78 4.06 12.40
CA TRP A 41 -18.41 3.84 11.93
C TRP A 41 -17.45 4.89 12.48
N LEU A 42 -17.77 6.18 12.33
CA LEU A 42 -16.92 7.27 12.82
C LEU A 42 -16.71 7.18 14.34
N ASP A 43 -17.74 6.82 15.09
CA ASP A 43 -17.65 6.69 16.54
C ASP A 43 -16.78 5.50 16.95
N ALA A 44 -16.96 4.33 16.35
CA ALA A 44 -16.17 3.14 16.63
C ALA A 44 -14.70 3.31 16.22
N PHE A 45 -14.46 3.72 14.98
CA PHE A 45 -13.12 3.86 14.42
C PHE A 45 -12.31 4.93 15.16
N ASN A 46 -12.95 6.05 15.54
CA ASN A 46 -12.30 7.11 16.31
C ASN A 46 -12.03 6.74 17.77
N ASN A 47 -12.84 5.85 18.36
CA ASN A 47 -12.63 5.37 19.71
C ASN A 47 -11.26 4.68 19.82
N GLY A 48 -10.95 3.80 18.85
CA GLY A 48 -9.68 3.08 18.80
C GLY A 48 -9.55 1.93 19.79
N ASP A 49 -10.61 1.63 20.54
CA ASP A 49 -10.73 0.39 21.28
C ASP A 49 -11.08 -0.76 20.33
N ARG A 50 -10.29 -1.83 20.40
CA ARG A 50 -10.43 -2.99 19.51
C ARG A 50 -11.78 -3.70 19.68
N ALA A 51 -12.31 -3.80 20.89
CA ALA A 51 -13.59 -4.46 21.14
C ALA A 51 -14.77 -3.61 20.65
N VAL A 52 -14.65 -2.29 20.70
CA VAL A 52 -15.64 -1.37 20.12
C VAL A 52 -15.67 -1.50 18.59
N GLU A 53 -14.50 -1.54 17.94
CA GLU A 53 -14.40 -1.73 16.50
C GLU A 53 -14.93 -3.10 16.07
N GLU A 54 -14.57 -4.17 16.80
CA GLU A 54 -15.08 -5.52 16.55
C GLU A 54 -16.61 -5.57 16.59
N LYS A 55 -17.23 -4.91 17.58
CA LYS A 55 -18.68 -4.82 17.69
C LYS A 55 -19.30 -4.05 16.52
N TYR A 56 -18.66 -2.97 16.05
CA TYR A 56 -19.12 -2.26 14.85
C TYR A 56 -19.11 -3.18 13.64
N LEU A 57 -18.00 -3.86 13.37
CA LEU A 57 -17.86 -4.78 12.24
C LEU A 57 -18.91 -5.89 12.31
N GLN A 58 -19.08 -6.54 13.46
CA GLN A 58 -20.12 -7.55 13.68
C GLN A 58 -21.57 -7.05 13.54
N THR A 59 -21.81 -5.75 13.61
CA THR A 59 -23.16 -5.19 13.50
C THR A 59 -23.44 -4.66 12.10
N TYR A 60 -22.47 -3.96 11.51
CA TYR A 60 -22.67 -3.14 10.31
C TYR A 60 -21.88 -3.64 9.11
N ASP A 61 -20.69 -4.23 9.28
CA ASP A 61 -19.79 -4.58 8.17
C ASP A 61 -19.01 -5.87 8.44
N HIS A 62 -19.63 -7.00 8.11
CA HIS A 62 -19.02 -8.34 8.27
C HIS A 62 -17.91 -8.64 7.27
N THR A 63 -17.63 -7.73 6.32
CA THR A 63 -16.72 -8.00 5.21
C THR A 63 -15.29 -7.55 5.49
N ARG A 64 -15.08 -6.72 6.50
CA ARG A 64 -13.77 -6.13 6.80
C ARG A 64 -13.05 -6.87 7.93
N SER A 65 -11.73 -6.87 7.86
CA SER A 65 -10.86 -7.47 8.87
C SER A 65 -10.61 -6.48 10.01
N LEU A 66 -10.88 -6.92 11.25
CA LEU A 66 -10.59 -6.14 12.46
C LEU A 66 -9.11 -5.74 12.53
N ASP A 67 -8.19 -6.64 12.18
CA ASP A 67 -6.77 -6.35 12.24
C ASP A 67 -6.35 -5.28 11.23
N GLU A 68 -6.93 -5.32 10.03
CA GLU A 68 -6.70 -4.30 9.00
C GLU A 68 -7.28 -2.95 9.42
N GLU A 69 -8.49 -2.91 9.98
CA GLU A 69 -9.09 -1.68 10.50
C GLU A 69 -8.25 -1.08 11.63
N MET A 70 -7.81 -1.91 12.58
CA MET A 70 -6.98 -1.44 13.70
C MET A 70 -5.63 -0.91 13.22
N ARG A 71 -5.02 -1.55 12.21
CA ARG A 71 -3.79 -1.06 11.58
C ARG A 71 -4.03 0.27 10.86
N PHE A 72 -5.11 0.36 10.08
CA PHE A 72 -5.48 1.57 9.35
C PHE A 72 -5.76 2.75 10.30
N ARG A 73 -6.45 2.48 11.41
CA ARG A 73 -6.68 3.44 12.49
C ARG A 73 -5.38 3.87 13.16
N GLY A 74 -4.43 2.95 13.34
CA GLY A 74 -3.09 3.27 13.85
C GLY A 74 -2.35 4.29 12.98
N VAL A 75 -2.49 4.19 11.66
CA VAL A 75 -1.89 5.13 10.68
C VAL A 75 -2.60 6.48 10.74
N THR A 76 -3.92 6.50 10.61
CA THR A 76 -4.73 7.73 10.44
C THR A 76 -5.02 8.46 11.76
N GLY A 77 -4.99 7.74 12.88
CA GLY A 77 -5.41 8.23 14.20
C GLY A 77 -6.93 8.39 14.33
N GLY A 78 -7.69 7.97 13.32
CA GLY A 78 -9.10 8.30 13.16
C GLY A 78 -9.31 9.53 12.26
N PHE A 79 -10.56 9.98 12.21
CA PHE A 79 -11.05 10.99 11.30
C PHE A 79 -11.85 12.09 11.99
N VAL A 80 -11.75 13.31 11.45
CA VAL A 80 -12.64 14.43 11.73
C VAL A 80 -13.55 14.61 10.52
N LEU A 81 -14.87 14.52 10.71
CA LEU A 81 -15.83 14.80 9.64
C LEU A 81 -15.81 16.29 9.29
N LEU A 82 -15.46 16.58 8.04
CA LEU A 82 -15.41 17.94 7.51
C LEU A 82 -16.71 18.36 6.84
N GLN A 83 -17.38 17.42 6.14
CA GLN A 83 -18.57 17.74 5.36
C GLN A 83 -19.35 16.47 4.93
N ILE A 84 -20.68 16.60 4.81
CA ILE A 84 -21.52 15.66 4.06
C ILE A 84 -21.73 16.22 2.65
N ILE A 85 -21.29 15.47 1.64
CA ILE A 85 -21.35 15.84 0.22
C ILE A 85 -22.73 15.47 -0.35
N LYS A 86 -23.21 14.27 -0.04
CA LYS A 86 -24.51 13.76 -0.48
C LYS A 86 -25.07 12.81 0.57
N SER A 87 -26.38 12.81 0.76
CA SER A 87 -27.04 11.86 1.65
C SER A 87 -28.42 11.47 1.12
N ASP A 88 -28.59 10.17 0.90
CA ASP A 88 -29.83 9.49 0.55
C ASP A 88 -30.09 8.37 1.58
N PRO A 89 -31.28 7.76 1.64
CA PRO A 89 -31.56 6.67 2.60
C PRO A 89 -30.57 5.49 2.54
N ARG A 90 -30.05 5.18 1.35
CA ARG A 90 -29.16 4.04 1.10
C ARG A 90 -27.71 4.40 0.79
N SER A 91 -27.37 5.68 0.73
CA SER A 91 -26.01 6.10 0.37
C SER A 91 -25.65 7.43 1.01
N VAL A 92 -24.42 7.54 1.50
CA VAL A 92 -23.86 8.80 2.00
C VAL A 92 -22.46 8.99 1.44
N ALA A 93 -22.18 10.19 0.95
CA ALA A 93 -20.86 10.63 0.52
C ALA A 93 -20.41 11.77 1.43
N PHE A 94 -19.16 11.73 1.87
CA PHE A 94 -18.67 12.61 2.94
C PHE A 94 -17.17 12.90 2.78
N MET A 95 -16.69 13.94 3.43
CA MET A 95 -15.28 14.32 3.46
C MET A 95 -14.77 14.33 4.90
N VAL A 96 -13.61 13.73 5.13
CA VAL A 96 -12.94 13.65 6.42
C VAL A 96 -11.50 14.16 6.34
N LYS A 97 -10.94 14.53 7.49
CA LYS A 97 -9.51 14.76 7.69
C LYS A 97 -8.96 13.71 8.64
N GLU A 98 -7.81 13.14 8.36
CA GLU A 98 -7.09 12.30 9.33
C GLU A 98 -6.74 13.09 10.59
N ARG A 99 -6.66 12.40 11.74
CA ARG A 99 -6.24 13.03 13.00
C ARG A 99 -4.73 13.09 13.16
N ASN A 100 -4.01 12.13 12.58
CA ASN A 100 -2.55 12.05 12.65
C ASN A 100 -1.82 12.79 11.52
N SER A 101 -2.54 13.32 10.52
CA SER A 101 -1.94 13.96 9.36
C SER A 101 -2.82 15.08 8.78
N GLU A 102 -2.29 15.81 7.80
CA GLU A 102 -3.05 16.81 7.04
C GLU A 102 -3.84 16.19 5.88
N THR A 103 -3.77 14.87 5.70
CA THR A 103 -4.46 14.16 4.62
C THR A 103 -5.97 14.28 4.81
N MET A 104 -6.64 14.72 3.74
CA MET A 104 -8.10 14.67 3.63
C MET A 104 -8.49 13.44 2.82
N ALA A 105 -9.69 12.93 3.04
CA ALA A 105 -10.25 11.83 2.27
C ALA A 105 -11.73 12.05 1.98
N VAL A 106 -12.18 11.50 0.85
CA VAL A 106 -13.59 11.44 0.47
C VAL A 106 -14.05 10.00 0.63
N GLY A 107 -15.14 9.83 1.38
CA GLY A 107 -15.77 8.54 1.61
C GLY A 107 -17.11 8.42 0.90
N LYS A 108 -17.41 7.21 0.42
CA LYS A 108 -18.74 6.81 -0.08
C LYS A 108 -19.14 5.53 0.66
N MET A 109 -20.31 5.55 1.27
CA MET A 109 -20.89 4.40 1.95
C MET A 109 -22.26 4.14 1.36
N GLU A 110 -22.50 2.90 0.92
CA GLU A 110 -23.82 2.41 0.56
C GLU A 110 -24.26 1.36 1.58
N VAL A 111 -25.55 1.33 1.89
CA VAL A 111 -26.11 0.41 2.87
C VAL A 111 -27.24 -0.43 2.27
N LYS A 112 -27.36 -1.67 2.76
CA LYS A 112 -28.47 -2.56 2.48
C LYS A 112 -29.72 -2.08 3.24
N PRO A 113 -30.93 -2.39 2.74
CA PRO A 113 -32.15 -2.20 3.53
C PRO A 113 -32.07 -2.99 4.84
N GLY A 114 -32.41 -2.37 5.97
CA GLY A 114 -32.39 -3.00 7.28
C GLY A 114 -32.34 -1.98 8.42
N ASP A 115 -32.51 -2.46 9.65
CA ASP A 115 -32.33 -1.70 10.88
C ASP A 115 -31.61 -2.58 11.94
N PRO A 116 -30.29 -2.41 12.16
CA PRO A 116 -29.45 -1.41 11.53
C PRO A 116 -29.19 -1.68 10.03
N ALA A 117 -28.98 -0.60 9.27
CA ALA A 117 -28.64 -0.71 7.86
C ALA A 117 -27.17 -1.14 7.69
N MET A 118 -26.96 -2.36 7.21
CA MET A 118 -25.62 -2.92 7.03
C MET A 118 -24.90 -2.30 5.83
N VAL A 119 -23.58 -2.15 5.91
CA VAL A 119 -22.72 -1.71 4.82
C VAL A 119 -22.83 -2.69 3.65
N ALA A 120 -23.16 -2.15 2.48
CA ALA A 120 -23.12 -2.84 1.19
C ALA A 120 -21.79 -2.59 0.47
N SER A 121 -21.33 -1.34 0.50
CA SER A 121 -20.03 -0.93 -0.01
C SER A 121 -19.51 0.25 0.80
N PHE A 122 -18.20 0.29 1.01
CA PHE A 122 -17.52 1.41 1.65
C PHE A 122 -16.22 1.69 0.93
N SER A 123 -16.01 2.93 0.52
CA SER A 123 -14.74 3.40 -0.01
C SER A 123 -14.32 4.67 0.73
N LEU A 124 -13.01 4.83 0.92
CA LEU A 124 -12.42 6.02 1.49
C LEU A 124 -11.12 6.30 0.73
N ARG A 125 -11.09 7.43 0.02
CA ARG A 125 -9.98 7.79 -0.87
C ARG A 125 -9.35 9.10 -0.44
N ALA A 126 -8.04 9.09 -0.19
CA ALA A 126 -7.29 10.31 0.07
C ALA A 126 -7.41 11.28 -1.11
N VAL A 127 -7.50 12.58 -0.81
CA VAL A 127 -7.53 13.65 -1.81
C VAL A 127 -6.34 14.59 -1.60
N PRO A 128 -5.74 15.12 -2.69
CA PRO A 128 -4.62 16.05 -2.56
C PRO A 128 -4.98 17.30 -1.73
N PRO A 129 -4.01 17.89 -1.01
CA PRO A 129 -4.19 19.19 -0.39
C PRO A 129 -4.69 20.24 -1.39
N GLY A 130 -5.68 21.04 -0.99
CA GLY A 130 -6.26 22.09 -1.84
C GLY A 130 -7.38 21.65 -2.79
N THR A 131 -7.79 20.37 -2.76
CA THR A 131 -8.95 19.86 -3.52
C THR A 131 -10.20 20.69 -3.25
N LYS A 132 -10.88 21.18 -4.30
CA LYS A 132 -12.14 21.92 -4.20
C LYS A 132 -13.32 20.96 -4.30
N LEU A 133 -14.44 21.30 -3.67
CA LEU A 133 -15.69 20.49 -3.76
C LEU A 133 -16.19 20.33 -5.19
N THR A 134 -15.94 21.30 -6.06
CA THR A 134 -16.28 21.22 -7.48
C THR A 134 -15.53 20.10 -8.20
N ASP A 135 -14.30 19.78 -7.76
CA ASP A 135 -13.48 18.72 -8.34
C ASP A 135 -14.10 17.34 -8.04
N LEU A 136 -14.83 17.23 -6.92
CA LEU A 136 -15.52 16.01 -6.51
C LEU A 136 -16.80 15.72 -7.32
N ASN A 137 -17.27 16.67 -8.12
CA ASN A 137 -18.47 16.53 -8.93
C ASN A 137 -18.20 16.06 -10.37
N PHE A 138 -16.98 15.59 -10.66
CA PHE A 138 -16.65 15.04 -11.97
C PHE A 138 -17.66 13.98 -12.41
N LYS A 139 -18.15 14.10 -13.64
CA LYS A 139 -19.08 13.14 -14.24
C LYS A 139 -18.49 12.56 -15.51
N VAL A 140 -18.66 11.24 -15.62
CA VAL A 140 -18.25 10.46 -16.76
C VAL A 140 -19.31 10.60 -17.86
N ASP A 141 -19.02 11.43 -18.86
CA ASP A 141 -19.86 11.62 -20.05
C ASP A 141 -19.49 10.63 -21.18
N PRO A 142 -20.27 10.54 -22.28
CA PRO A 142 -19.98 9.60 -23.36
C PRO A 142 -18.59 9.77 -23.99
N ALA A 143 -18.11 11.01 -24.13
CA ALA A 143 -16.81 11.30 -24.73
C ALA A 143 -15.66 10.85 -23.80
N THR A 144 -15.81 11.08 -22.50
CA THR A 144 -14.88 10.62 -21.47
C THR A 144 -14.83 9.09 -21.44
N ARG A 145 -15.98 8.41 -21.48
CA ARG A 145 -16.02 6.94 -21.51
C ARG A 145 -15.26 6.37 -22.70
N ALA A 146 -15.50 6.91 -23.89
CA ALA A 146 -14.80 6.48 -25.09
C ALA A 146 -13.27 6.66 -24.95
N LYS A 147 -12.82 7.85 -24.53
CA LYS A 147 -11.38 8.13 -24.33
C LYS A 147 -10.72 7.21 -23.32
N VAL A 148 -11.37 6.94 -22.19
CA VAL A 148 -10.83 6.07 -21.14
C VAL A 148 -10.74 4.62 -21.63
N ILE A 149 -11.78 4.12 -22.31
CA ILE A 149 -11.74 2.77 -22.90
C ILE A 149 -10.63 2.70 -23.95
N ASP A 150 -10.54 3.67 -24.85
CA ASP A 150 -9.53 3.71 -25.91
C ASP A 150 -8.11 3.71 -25.34
N GLY A 151 -7.85 4.57 -24.36
CA GLY A 151 -6.52 4.68 -23.77
C GLY A 151 -6.13 3.49 -22.89
N THR A 152 -7.07 2.91 -22.12
CA THR A 152 -6.78 1.70 -21.34
C THR A 152 -6.47 0.51 -22.25
N VAL A 153 -7.26 0.32 -23.33
CA VAL A 153 -6.98 -0.69 -24.37
C VAL A 153 -5.63 -0.47 -25.03
N ALA A 154 -5.28 0.77 -25.36
CA ALA A 154 -3.99 1.09 -25.96
C ALA A 154 -2.83 0.74 -25.00
N ALA A 155 -2.90 1.16 -23.73
CA ALA A 155 -1.88 0.87 -22.73
C ALA A 155 -1.68 -0.64 -22.51
N LEU A 156 -2.78 -1.41 -22.44
CA LEU A 156 -2.72 -2.87 -22.30
C LEU A 156 -2.09 -3.52 -23.53
N ASN A 157 -2.52 -3.17 -24.74
CA ASN A 157 -1.96 -3.75 -25.96
C ASN A 157 -0.48 -3.42 -26.17
N GLU A 158 -0.05 -2.24 -25.72
CA GLU A 158 1.34 -1.82 -25.83
C GLU A 158 2.24 -2.55 -24.83
N SER A 159 1.79 -2.69 -23.58
CA SER A 159 2.68 -2.99 -22.46
C SER A 159 2.33 -4.24 -21.67
N TYR A 160 1.11 -4.76 -21.74
CA TYR A 160 0.70 -5.90 -20.91
C TYR A 160 1.53 -7.14 -21.22
N VAL A 161 1.97 -7.82 -20.17
CA VAL A 161 2.96 -8.90 -20.24
C VAL A 161 2.53 -10.08 -21.13
N PHE A 162 1.22 -10.31 -21.29
CA PHE A 162 0.65 -11.33 -22.17
C PHE A 162 -0.13 -10.71 -23.34
N PRO A 163 0.46 -10.55 -24.54
CA PRO A 163 -0.15 -9.80 -25.64
C PRO A 163 -1.47 -10.41 -26.15
N GLU A 164 -1.55 -11.74 -26.22
CA GLU A 164 -2.78 -12.43 -26.62
C GLU A 164 -3.92 -12.20 -25.62
N THR A 165 -3.61 -12.16 -24.32
CA THR A 165 -4.58 -11.85 -23.27
C THR A 165 -5.01 -10.38 -23.34
N ALA A 166 -4.09 -9.46 -23.65
CA ALA A 166 -4.42 -8.04 -23.89
C ALA A 166 -5.44 -7.88 -25.02
N LYS A 167 -5.27 -8.64 -26.11
CA LYS A 167 -6.21 -8.64 -27.25
C LYS A 167 -7.59 -9.16 -26.86
N LYS A 168 -7.67 -10.24 -26.09
CA LYS A 168 -8.94 -10.76 -25.56
C LYS A 168 -9.63 -9.77 -24.62
N MET A 169 -8.86 -9.07 -23.79
CA MET A 169 -9.35 -8.00 -22.91
C MET A 169 -9.96 -6.85 -23.71
N GLU A 170 -9.28 -6.42 -24.78
CA GLU A 170 -9.80 -5.43 -25.72
C GLU A 170 -11.14 -5.90 -26.32
N GLU A 171 -11.20 -7.09 -26.89
CA GLU A 171 -12.42 -7.63 -27.51
C GLU A 171 -13.60 -7.65 -26.54
N ALA A 172 -13.38 -8.11 -25.30
CA ALA A 172 -14.40 -8.18 -24.28
C ALA A 172 -14.95 -6.79 -23.89
N VAL A 173 -14.07 -5.83 -23.58
CA VAL A 173 -14.49 -4.47 -23.20
C VAL A 173 -15.17 -3.76 -24.37
N ARG A 174 -14.72 -3.97 -25.60
CA ARG A 174 -15.39 -3.43 -26.80
C ARG A 174 -16.78 -4.02 -27.00
N ALA A 175 -16.97 -5.31 -26.70
CA ALA A 175 -18.29 -5.93 -26.76
C ALA A 175 -19.25 -5.33 -25.73
N HIS A 176 -18.80 -5.14 -24.48
CA HIS A 176 -19.57 -4.43 -23.45
C HIS A 176 -19.90 -2.99 -23.85
N GLN A 177 -18.93 -2.27 -24.42
CA GLN A 177 -19.12 -0.91 -24.93
C GLN A 177 -20.20 -0.86 -26.01
N LYS A 178 -20.13 -1.75 -27.01
CA LYS A 178 -21.11 -1.81 -28.11
C LYS A 178 -22.54 -2.15 -27.63
N LYS A 179 -22.65 -2.93 -26.56
CA LYS A 179 -23.93 -3.30 -25.96
C LYS A 179 -24.55 -2.17 -25.11
N GLY A 180 -23.78 -1.13 -24.79
CA GLY A 180 -24.20 -0.03 -23.93
C GLY A 180 -24.11 -0.36 -22.43
N ASP A 181 -23.35 -1.39 -22.05
CA ASP A 181 -23.25 -1.83 -20.64
C ASP A 181 -22.56 -0.78 -19.73
N TYR A 182 -21.97 0.28 -20.32
CA TYR A 182 -21.35 1.42 -19.63
C TYR A 182 -22.19 2.70 -19.66
N ASP A 183 -23.34 2.72 -20.36
CA ASP A 183 -24.05 3.95 -20.70
C ASP A 183 -24.68 4.69 -19.52
N SER A 184 -25.08 3.95 -18.50
CA SER A 184 -25.66 4.50 -17.29
C SER A 184 -24.63 4.91 -16.23
N ILE A 185 -23.35 4.56 -16.42
CA ILE A 185 -22.31 4.79 -15.41
C ILE A 185 -21.76 6.20 -15.58
N THR A 186 -22.10 7.08 -14.63
CA THR A 186 -21.70 8.50 -14.63
C THR A 186 -20.71 8.86 -13.53
N ASP A 187 -20.49 7.92 -12.59
CA ASP A 187 -19.55 8.07 -11.49
C ASP A 187 -18.17 7.50 -11.88
N GLY A 188 -17.10 8.24 -11.55
CA GLY A 188 -15.74 7.90 -11.98
C GLY A 188 -15.20 6.63 -11.31
N ASP A 189 -15.46 6.47 -10.01
CA ASP A 189 -15.04 5.29 -9.25
C ASP A 189 -15.81 4.05 -9.73
N ASP A 190 -17.12 4.17 -9.93
CA ASP A 190 -17.95 3.06 -10.42
C ASP A 190 -17.53 2.63 -11.84
N PHE A 191 -17.15 3.58 -12.71
CA PHE A 191 -16.67 3.28 -14.07
C PHE A 191 -15.29 2.64 -14.07
N ALA A 192 -14.34 3.16 -13.29
CA ALA A 192 -13.01 2.55 -13.14
C ALA A 192 -13.09 1.13 -12.57
N LYS A 193 -13.95 0.91 -11.56
CA LYS A 193 -14.22 -0.41 -11.01
C LYS A 193 -14.80 -1.35 -12.06
N ARG A 194 -15.81 -0.91 -12.82
CA ARG A 194 -16.44 -1.75 -13.84
C ARG A 194 -15.43 -2.19 -14.91
N LEU A 195 -14.61 -1.28 -15.43
CA LEU A 195 -13.56 -1.62 -16.40
C LEU A 195 -12.53 -2.60 -15.80
N THR A 196 -12.13 -2.35 -14.56
CA THR A 196 -11.22 -3.22 -13.81
C THR A 196 -11.75 -4.65 -13.71
N ASP A 197 -13.03 -4.81 -13.36
CA ASP A 197 -13.69 -6.11 -13.24
C ASP A 197 -13.78 -6.82 -14.61
N ASP A 198 -14.17 -6.10 -15.67
CA ASP A 198 -14.27 -6.65 -17.03
C ASP A 198 -12.90 -7.11 -17.57
N PHE A 199 -11.82 -6.35 -17.34
CA PHE A 199 -10.46 -6.76 -17.70
C PHE A 199 -9.98 -7.98 -16.91
N GLN A 200 -10.28 -8.05 -15.60
CA GLN A 200 -9.92 -9.19 -14.76
C GLN A 200 -10.74 -10.45 -15.03
N ALA A 201 -11.97 -10.32 -15.51
CA ALA A 201 -12.76 -11.48 -15.90
C ALA A 201 -12.07 -12.28 -17.03
N VAL A 202 -11.26 -11.60 -17.86
CA VAL A 202 -10.50 -12.21 -18.95
C VAL A 202 -9.08 -12.59 -18.54
N SER A 203 -8.36 -11.69 -17.86
CA SER A 203 -6.95 -11.90 -17.53
C SER A 203 -6.73 -12.75 -16.29
N HIS A 204 -7.70 -12.77 -15.37
CA HIS A 204 -7.56 -13.25 -14.00
C HIS A 204 -6.42 -12.58 -13.21
N ASP A 205 -5.92 -11.44 -13.70
CA ASP A 205 -4.76 -10.73 -13.18
C ASP A 205 -5.20 -9.64 -12.20
N LYS A 206 -5.01 -9.91 -10.91
CA LYS A 206 -5.41 -9.00 -9.83
C LYS A 206 -4.49 -7.79 -9.69
N HIS A 207 -3.40 -7.71 -10.43
CA HIS A 207 -2.51 -6.54 -10.44
C HIS A 207 -3.02 -5.44 -11.38
N LEU A 208 -3.85 -5.81 -12.36
CA LEU A 208 -4.46 -4.87 -13.30
C LEU A 208 -5.58 -4.09 -12.61
N ARG A 209 -5.45 -2.76 -12.57
CA ARG A 209 -6.45 -1.85 -11.99
C ARG A 209 -6.58 -0.60 -12.83
N VAL A 210 -7.81 -0.23 -13.19
CA VAL A 210 -8.14 1.12 -13.64
C VAL A 210 -8.47 1.94 -12.39
N MET A 211 -7.87 3.13 -12.30
CA MET A 211 -8.00 4.02 -11.15
C MET A 211 -8.61 5.34 -11.60
N PHE A 212 -9.46 5.90 -10.75
CA PHE A 212 -10.04 7.22 -10.92
C PHE A 212 -9.51 8.18 -9.85
N SER A 213 -9.25 9.42 -10.25
CA SER A 213 -8.95 10.54 -9.37
C SER A 213 -9.98 11.62 -9.58
N ALA A 214 -10.66 12.04 -8.51
CA ALA A 214 -11.57 13.20 -8.58
C ALA A 214 -10.85 14.51 -8.89
N THR A 215 -9.56 14.61 -8.54
CA THR A 215 -8.74 15.76 -8.95
C THR A 215 -7.92 15.41 -10.19
N PRO A 216 -7.66 16.38 -11.09
CA PRO A 216 -6.76 16.17 -12.20
C PRO A 216 -5.39 15.68 -11.69
N MET A 217 -4.97 14.52 -12.14
CA MET A 217 -3.65 13.97 -11.88
C MET A 217 -2.59 14.83 -12.56
N PRO A 218 -1.46 15.08 -11.88
CA PRO A 218 -0.33 15.77 -12.48
C PRO A 218 0.14 15.01 -13.74
N ASP A 219 0.49 15.77 -14.76
CA ASP A 219 1.09 15.21 -15.97
C ASP A 219 2.58 14.93 -15.72
N MET A 220 2.88 13.73 -15.22
CA MET A 220 4.23 13.32 -14.82
C MET A 220 5.18 13.21 -16.02
N GLU A 221 4.69 13.03 -17.26
CA GLU A 221 5.53 13.01 -18.47
C GLU A 221 5.88 14.41 -18.95
N ALA A 222 4.98 15.38 -18.74
CA ALA A 222 5.24 16.80 -19.00
C ALA A 222 6.04 17.49 -17.87
N GLN A 223 6.16 16.87 -16.71
CA GLN A 223 6.93 17.38 -15.58
C GLN A 223 8.37 16.89 -15.66
N LEU A 224 9.31 17.85 -15.78
CA LEU A 224 10.73 17.58 -15.52
C LEU A 224 10.89 17.07 -14.07
N PRO A 225 11.95 16.29 -13.77
CA PRO A 225 12.27 15.92 -12.40
C PRO A 225 12.32 17.18 -11.53
N ASP A 226 11.37 17.34 -10.61
CA ASP A 226 11.35 18.46 -9.67
C ASP A 226 12.26 18.10 -8.49
N PRO A 227 13.39 18.80 -8.29
CA PRO A 227 14.28 18.55 -7.16
C PRO A 227 13.57 18.64 -5.81
N ASN A 228 12.50 19.43 -5.70
CA ASN A 228 11.70 19.51 -4.47
C ASN A 228 10.91 18.23 -4.23
N HIS A 229 10.31 17.63 -5.26
CA HIS A 229 9.60 16.36 -5.12
C HIS A 229 10.55 15.22 -4.74
N GLU A 230 11.74 15.15 -5.36
CA GLU A 230 12.75 14.15 -4.98
C GLU A 230 13.25 14.35 -3.54
N ALA A 231 13.42 15.60 -3.12
CA ALA A 231 13.83 15.92 -1.75
C ALA A 231 12.74 15.57 -0.73
N GLU A 232 11.46 15.84 -1.01
CA GLU A 232 10.35 15.46 -0.14
C GLU A 232 10.18 13.94 -0.06
N HIS A 233 10.25 13.23 -1.20
CA HIS A 233 10.23 11.76 -1.20
C HIS A 233 11.39 11.17 -0.39
N ARG A 234 12.60 11.74 -0.51
CA ARG A 234 13.75 11.34 0.31
C ARG A 234 13.46 11.54 1.81
N LYS A 235 12.96 12.71 2.21
CA LYS A 235 12.62 13.00 3.62
C LYS A 235 11.56 12.03 4.15
N GLU A 236 10.56 11.69 3.35
CA GLU A 236 9.54 10.72 3.70
C GLU A 236 10.15 9.34 3.94
N MET A 237 10.99 8.85 3.01
CA MET A 237 11.69 7.58 3.18
C MET A 237 12.60 7.58 4.41
N GLU A 238 13.34 8.66 4.66
CA GLU A 238 14.17 8.81 5.86
C GLU A 238 13.34 8.78 7.15
N ARG A 239 12.16 9.43 7.17
CA ARG A 239 11.24 9.40 8.32
C ARG A 239 10.70 7.99 8.61
N LEU A 240 10.49 7.18 7.57
CA LEU A 240 10.07 5.78 7.69
C LEU A 240 11.25 4.84 7.97
N ASN A 241 12.45 5.37 8.19
CA ASN A 241 13.70 4.61 8.28
C ASN A 241 13.87 3.63 7.11
N CYS A 242 13.43 4.03 5.91
CA CYS A 242 13.44 3.22 4.70
C CYS A 242 12.72 1.86 4.83
N GLY A 243 11.77 1.75 5.76
CA GLY A 243 11.05 0.53 6.07
C GLY A 243 11.77 -0.41 7.03
N PHE A 244 13.00 -0.11 7.46
CA PHE A 244 13.77 -0.93 8.42
C PHE A 244 13.34 -0.63 9.85
N ASN A 245 12.33 -1.34 10.32
CA ASN A 245 11.65 -1.03 11.58
C ASN A 245 12.39 -1.53 12.82
N LYS A 246 13.13 -2.63 12.72
CA LYS A 246 13.83 -3.22 13.88
C LYS A 246 15.05 -4.04 13.47
N ALA A 247 16.16 -3.81 14.16
CA ALA A 247 17.34 -4.68 14.16
C ALA A 247 17.65 -5.07 15.62
N ASP A 248 17.91 -6.35 15.87
CA ASP A 248 18.06 -6.89 17.24
C ASP A 248 19.01 -8.10 17.25
N ILE A 249 19.63 -8.37 18.39
CA ILE A 249 20.42 -9.58 18.64
C ILE A 249 19.67 -10.41 19.68
N LEU A 250 19.06 -11.49 19.21
CA LEU A 250 18.30 -12.42 20.03
C LEU A 250 19.24 -13.37 20.80
N GLU A 251 18.67 -14.06 21.79
CA GLU A 251 19.33 -15.15 22.52
C GLU A 251 20.01 -16.15 21.57
N GLY A 252 21.21 -16.59 21.94
CA GLY A 252 22.02 -17.47 21.08
C GLY A 252 22.75 -16.73 19.94
N ASN A 253 22.92 -15.41 20.05
CA ASN A 253 23.59 -14.57 19.05
C ASN A 253 22.94 -14.64 17.65
N VAL A 254 21.60 -14.65 17.62
CA VAL A 254 20.82 -14.70 16.38
C VAL A 254 20.38 -13.30 16.00
N GLY A 255 20.83 -12.80 14.85
CA GLY A 255 20.40 -11.52 14.33
C GLY A 255 18.95 -11.56 13.88
N TYR A 256 18.21 -10.49 14.15
CA TYR A 256 16.83 -10.31 13.69
C TYR A 256 16.71 -8.96 13.00
N LEU A 257 16.16 -8.97 11.78
CA LEU A 257 15.94 -7.78 10.96
C LEU A 257 14.52 -7.76 10.42
N LYS A 258 13.70 -6.81 10.87
CA LYS A 258 12.34 -6.57 10.38
C LYS A 258 12.32 -5.35 9.47
N PHE A 259 11.72 -5.52 8.29
CA PHE A 259 11.49 -4.43 7.37
C PHE A 259 10.30 -4.69 6.44
N ASP A 260 9.56 -3.63 6.11
CA ASP A 260 8.22 -3.76 5.51
C ASP A 260 8.17 -3.42 4.01
N PHE A 261 9.27 -2.96 3.42
CA PHE A 261 9.39 -2.78 1.97
C PHE A 261 10.87 -2.67 1.52
N PHE A 262 11.10 -2.86 0.23
CA PHE A 262 12.39 -2.69 -0.45
C PHE A 262 12.43 -1.32 -1.14
N ALA A 263 12.92 -0.28 -0.45
CA ALA A 263 13.02 1.07 -1.00
C ALA A 263 14.12 1.21 -2.07
N ASP A 264 14.15 2.33 -2.81
CA ASP A 264 15.24 2.63 -3.75
C ASP A 264 16.61 2.67 -3.03
N PRO A 265 17.60 1.85 -3.42
CA PRO A 265 18.91 1.81 -2.76
C PRO A 265 19.73 3.08 -2.92
N ARG A 266 19.44 3.95 -3.91
CA ARG A 266 20.09 5.28 -4.05
C ARG A 266 19.72 6.22 -2.89
N ILE A 267 18.55 6.02 -2.30
CA ILE A 267 18.08 6.77 -1.14
C ILE A 267 18.42 6.01 0.15
N CYS A 268 18.11 4.71 0.16
CA CYS A 268 18.02 3.92 1.38
C CYS A 268 19.16 2.92 1.60
N GLY A 269 20.14 2.84 0.70
CA GLY A 269 21.24 1.87 0.81
C GLY A 269 22.07 2.03 2.09
N ARG A 270 22.22 3.26 2.60
CA ARG A 270 22.94 3.53 3.86
C ARG A 270 22.26 2.88 5.07
N THR A 271 20.93 2.83 5.09
CA THR A 271 20.17 2.19 6.17
C THR A 271 20.41 0.68 6.20
N VAL A 272 20.44 0.03 5.03
CA VAL A 272 20.79 -1.40 4.93
C VAL A 272 22.20 -1.66 5.43
N VAL A 273 23.17 -0.84 4.99
CA VAL A 273 24.56 -0.95 5.44
C VAL A 273 24.66 -0.83 6.96
N ALA A 274 23.97 0.12 7.58
CA ALA A 274 23.99 0.28 9.03
C ALA A 274 23.37 -0.93 9.75
N ALA A 275 22.20 -1.40 9.30
CA ALA A 275 21.52 -2.55 9.90
C ALA A 275 22.35 -3.84 9.78
N MET A 276 22.91 -4.11 8.61
CA MET A 276 23.74 -5.30 8.38
C MET A 276 25.09 -5.20 9.08
N SER A 277 25.66 -4.00 9.23
CA SER A 277 26.88 -3.78 10.03
C SER A 277 26.64 -4.05 11.52
N PHE A 278 25.47 -3.64 12.05
CA PHE A 278 25.07 -3.95 13.42
C PHE A 278 24.95 -5.47 13.66
N LEU A 279 24.42 -6.20 12.67
CA LEU A 279 24.23 -7.65 12.72
C LEU A 279 25.45 -8.46 12.23
N ALA A 280 26.57 -7.82 11.91
CA ALA A 280 27.72 -8.43 11.21
C ALA A 280 28.38 -9.61 11.94
N ASN A 281 28.20 -9.72 13.26
CA ASN A 281 28.84 -10.72 14.11
C ASN A 281 27.87 -11.77 14.67
N THR A 282 26.65 -11.84 14.14
CA THR A 282 25.69 -12.85 14.57
C THR A 282 26.03 -14.22 13.98
N ASP A 283 25.60 -15.28 14.66
CA ASP A 283 25.85 -16.66 14.23
C ASP A 283 24.76 -17.21 13.31
N ALA A 284 23.58 -16.60 13.33
CA ALA A 284 22.50 -16.80 12.37
C ALA A 284 21.76 -15.47 12.15
N ILE A 285 20.89 -15.41 11.14
CA ILE A 285 20.04 -14.25 10.86
C ILE A 285 18.62 -14.65 10.49
N ILE A 286 17.65 -13.89 10.99
CA ILE A 286 16.22 -13.99 10.68
C ILE A 286 15.79 -12.68 10.03
N PHE A 287 15.28 -12.75 8.80
CA PHE A 287 14.60 -11.64 8.13
C PHE A 287 13.10 -11.77 8.34
N ASP A 288 12.46 -10.75 8.88
CA ASP A 288 11.02 -10.74 9.12
C ASP A 288 10.30 -9.94 8.04
N LEU A 289 9.66 -10.65 7.12
CA LEU A 289 8.96 -10.10 5.96
C LEU A 289 7.45 -10.29 6.05
N ARG A 290 6.93 -10.64 7.23
CA ARG A 290 5.50 -10.93 7.42
C ARG A 290 4.61 -9.76 7.03
N GLU A 291 5.08 -8.52 7.16
CA GLU A 291 4.36 -7.31 6.75
C GLU A 291 5.00 -6.62 5.53
N ASN A 292 5.84 -7.32 4.77
CA ASN A 292 6.59 -6.74 3.66
C ASN A 292 5.82 -6.74 2.34
N GLY A 293 5.47 -5.56 1.84
CA GLY A 293 4.68 -5.39 0.59
C GLY A 293 5.50 -5.40 -0.70
N GLY A 294 6.82 -5.59 -0.62
CA GLY A 294 7.72 -5.64 -1.77
C GLY A 294 8.47 -4.35 -2.04
N GLY A 295 8.83 -4.09 -3.29
CA GLY A 295 9.59 -2.89 -3.67
C GLY A 295 10.62 -3.14 -4.77
N ASP A 296 11.74 -2.42 -4.71
CA ASP A 296 12.76 -2.35 -5.77
C ASP A 296 13.66 -3.61 -5.79
N PRO A 297 13.75 -4.32 -6.94
CA PRO A 297 14.61 -5.52 -7.09
C PRO A 297 16.11 -5.22 -6.91
N LYS A 298 16.55 -3.97 -7.06
CA LYS A 298 17.92 -3.56 -6.77
C LYS A 298 18.20 -3.56 -5.26
N MET A 299 17.22 -3.20 -4.45
CA MET A 299 17.35 -3.31 -3.00
C MET A 299 17.29 -4.77 -2.54
N VAL A 300 16.46 -5.61 -3.19
CA VAL A 300 16.50 -7.07 -3.02
C VAL A 300 17.92 -7.58 -3.24
N SER A 301 18.53 -7.20 -4.37
CA SER A 301 19.90 -7.58 -4.72
C SER A 301 20.93 -7.09 -3.68
N LEU A 302 20.80 -5.86 -3.18
CA LEU A 302 21.69 -5.31 -2.14
C LEU A 302 21.60 -6.11 -0.83
N VAL A 303 20.39 -6.36 -0.33
CA VAL A 303 20.18 -7.13 0.91
C VAL A 303 20.68 -8.57 0.74
N SER A 304 20.34 -9.22 -0.38
CA SER A 304 20.81 -10.58 -0.67
C SER A 304 22.34 -10.68 -0.70
N THR A 305 23.05 -9.65 -1.16
CA THR A 305 24.52 -9.68 -1.28
C THR A 305 25.22 -9.98 0.05
N TYR A 306 24.67 -9.57 1.20
CA TYR A 306 25.24 -9.91 2.51
C TYR A 306 25.21 -11.39 2.84
N LEU A 307 24.45 -12.21 2.11
CA LEU A 307 24.30 -13.64 2.38
C LEU A 307 25.18 -14.53 1.49
N PHE A 308 25.81 -13.99 0.45
CA PHE A 308 26.56 -14.78 -0.53
C PHE A 308 28.03 -14.37 -0.57
N ALA A 309 28.94 -15.36 -0.58
CA ALA A 309 30.36 -15.14 -0.78
C ALA A 309 30.67 -14.78 -2.24
N GLU A 310 30.03 -15.50 -3.17
CA GLU A 310 30.25 -15.38 -4.60
C GLU A 310 29.15 -14.56 -5.29
N ARG A 311 29.45 -14.11 -6.51
CA ARG A 311 28.45 -13.48 -7.38
C ARG A 311 27.42 -14.52 -7.77
N THR A 312 26.15 -14.27 -7.48
CA THR A 312 25.05 -15.23 -7.65
C THR A 312 23.93 -14.60 -8.45
N HIS A 313 23.40 -15.33 -9.43
CA HIS A 313 22.23 -14.93 -10.21
C HIS A 313 20.98 -15.10 -9.34
N LEU A 314 20.27 -14.00 -9.09
CA LEU A 314 19.11 -14.01 -8.21
C LEU A 314 17.82 -14.23 -9.01
N ASN A 315 17.59 -13.39 -10.01
CA ASN A 315 16.34 -13.36 -10.76
C ASN A 315 16.53 -12.63 -12.10
N ASP A 316 15.63 -12.87 -13.05
CA ASP A 316 15.49 -12.09 -14.28
C ASP A 316 14.12 -11.40 -14.29
N LEU A 317 14.05 -10.17 -14.81
CA LEU A 317 12.80 -9.50 -15.17
C LEU A 317 12.73 -9.36 -16.69
N TRP A 318 11.81 -10.10 -17.31
CA TRP A 318 11.50 -9.91 -18.72
C TRP A 318 10.41 -8.87 -18.88
N THR A 319 10.73 -7.77 -19.54
CA THR A 319 9.83 -6.69 -19.89
C THR A 319 9.30 -6.90 -21.30
N ARG A 320 7.97 -6.91 -21.46
CA ARG A 320 7.32 -7.13 -22.75
C ARG A 320 7.70 -6.07 -23.78
N LYS A 321 7.62 -4.80 -23.40
CA LYS A 321 7.90 -3.69 -24.29
C LYS A 321 9.41 -3.63 -24.58
N GLY A 322 9.76 -3.86 -25.84
CA GLY A 322 11.15 -3.90 -26.30
C GLY A 322 11.84 -5.25 -26.14
N ASP A 323 11.16 -6.27 -25.61
CA ASP A 323 11.70 -7.63 -25.43
C ASP A 323 13.03 -7.64 -24.66
N ILE A 324 13.05 -6.99 -23.49
CA ILE A 324 14.25 -6.75 -22.69
C ILE A 324 14.24 -7.66 -21.46
N THR A 325 15.35 -8.35 -21.21
CA THR A 325 15.57 -9.10 -19.97
C THR A 325 16.63 -8.39 -19.13
N ASP A 326 16.22 -7.84 -18.00
CA ASP A 326 17.13 -7.33 -16.97
C ASP A 326 17.50 -8.46 -16.02
N GLN A 327 18.80 -8.65 -15.79
CA GLN A 327 19.31 -9.66 -14.86
C GLN A 327 19.69 -9.04 -13.52
N TYR A 328 19.26 -9.68 -12.43
CA TYR A 328 19.55 -9.26 -11.07
C TYR A 328 20.53 -10.23 -10.43
N TRP A 329 21.66 -9.70 -9.99
CA TRP A 329 22.78 -10.44 -9.42
C TRP A 329 23.14 -9.85 -8.06
N THR A 330 23.71 -10.67 -7.18
CA THR A 330 24.42 -10.12 -6.01
C THR A 330 25.55 -9.19 -6.47
N LEU A 331 25.79 -8.14 -5.68
CA LEU A 331 26.79 -7.12 -5.99
C LEU A 331 28.20 -7.66 -5.72
N PRO A 332 29.22 -7.23 -6.50
CA PRO A 332 30.60 -7.65 -6.26
C PRO A 332 31.13 -7.17 -4.90
N TYR A 333 30.57 -6.09 -4.35
CA TYR A 333 30.99 -5.48 -3.09
C TYR A 333 29.80 -4.92 -2.30
N VAL A 334 29.88 -5.01 -0.97
CA VAL A 334 29.05 -4.28 -0.01
C VAL A 334 29.94 -3.81 1.15
N PRO A 335 29.69 -2.62 1.73
CA PRO A 335 30.36 -2.22 2.96
C PRO A 335 30.00 -3.14 4.13
N GLY A 336 30.97 -3.40 5.01
CA GLY A 336 30.77 -4.27 6.18
C GLY A 336 31.02 -5.74 5.89
N LYS A 337 30.86 -6.57 6.92
CA LYS A 337 31.10 -8.01 6.86
C LYS A 337 29.86 -8.72 6.33
N ARG A 338 30.05 -9.71 5.45
CA ARG A 338 28.99 -10.60 4.97
C ARG A 338 28.70 -11.69 6.01
N LEU A 339 27.47 -12.18 6.00
CA LEU A 339 26.99 -13.32 6.77
C LEU A 339 26.91 -14.57 5.88
N ASP A 340 27.78 -14.67 4.87
CA ASP A 340 27.91 -15.84 4.03
C ASP A 340 28.24 -17.08 4.88
N GLY A 341 27.64 -18.22 4.54
CA GLY A 341 27.78 -19.47 5.30
C GLY A 341 27.10 -19.50 6.69
N LYS A 342 26.56 -18.38 7.19
CA LYS A 342 25.74 -18.37 8.42
C LYS A 342 24.29 -18.80 8.10
N PRO A 343 23.63 -19.59 8.97
CA PRO A 343 22.22 -19.94 8.80
C PRO A 343 21.35 -18.69 8.64
N ALA A 344 20.48 -18.70 7.63
CA ALA A 344 19.53 -17.62 7.37
C ALA A 344 18.10 -18.18 7.35
N PHE A 345 17.17 -17.38 7.85
CA PHE A 345 15.74 -17.69 7.90
C PHE A 345 14.95 -16.49 7.39
N VAL A 346 13.81 -16.74 6.76
CA VAL A 346 12.88 -15.69 6.32
C VAL A 346 11.50 -16.01 6.86
N LEU A 347 10.88 -15.03 7.53
CA LEU A 347 9.52 -15.14 8.03
C LEU A 347 8.55 -14.57 7.00
N THR A 348 7.51 -15.33 6.66
CA THR A 348 6.50 -14.94 5.67
C THR A 348 5.10 -14.99 6.24
N SER A 349 4.22 -14.16 5.69
CA SER A 349 2.77 -14.25 5.88
C SER A 349 2.06 -14.14 4.54
N SER A 350 0.73 -14.32 4.55
CA SER A 350 -0.13 -13.98 3.40
C SER A 350 -0.02 -12.53 2.91
N ASN A 351 0.51 -11.61 3.72
CA ASN A 351 0.77 -10.22 3.34
C ASN A 351 2.13 -9.98 2.68
N THR A 352 3.05 -10.96 2.71
CA THR A 352 4.33 -10.84 2.02
C THR A 352 4.07 -10.79 0.51
N PHE A 353 4.53 -9.75 -0.17
CA PHE A 353 4.17 -9.50 -1.57
C PHE A 353 5.33 -8.97 -2.43
N SER A 354 5.27 -9.18 -3.75
CA SER A 354 6.16 -8.56 -4.74
C SER A 354 7.65 -8.73 -4.43
N GLY A 355 8.45 -7.67 -4.31
CA GLY A 355 9.88 -7.77 -3.97
C GLY A 355 10.19 -8.57 -2.69
N GLY A 356 9.26 -8.68 -1.74
CA GLY A 356 9.39 -9.53 -0.57
C GLY A 356 9.28 -11.00 -0.89
N GLU A 357 8.42 -11.34 -1.86
CA GLU A 357 8.34 -12.69 -2.42
C GLU A 357 9.54 -12.99 -3.30
N GLU A 358 10.04 -12.02 -4.09
CA GLU A 358 11.27 -12.17 -4.86
C GLU A 358 12.45 -12.56 -3.96
N PHE A 359 12.70 -11.78 -2.90
CA PHE A 359 13.76 -12.08 -1.93
C PHE A 359 13.59 -13.49 -1.34
N THR A 360 12.37 -13.83 -0.92
CA THR A 360 12.03 -15.13 -0.33
C THR A 360 12.26 -16.27 -1.33
N TYR A 361 11.75 -16.15 -2.55
CA TYR A 361 11.82 -17.16 -3.60
C TYR A 361 13.26 -17.37 -4.07
N ASN A 362 14.03 -16.29 -4.25
CA ASN A 362 15.45 -16.36 -4.61
C ASN A 362 16.23 -17.15 -3.55
N LEU A 363 16.08 -16.80 -2.26
CA LEU A 363 16.80 -17.49 -1.19
C LEU A 363 16.34 -18.94 -1.00
N LYS A 364 15.06 -19.24 -1.22
CA LYS A 364 14.53 -20.62 -1.16
C LYS A 364 15.10 -21.47 -2.29
N THR A 365 15.00 -21.01 -3.54
CA THR A 365 15.46 -21.75 -4.73
C THR A 365 16.98 -21.94 -4.75
N LEU A 366 17.74 -20.94 -4.29
CA LEU A 366 19.19 -21.03 -4.07
C LEU A 366 19.58 -21.86 -2.83
N LYS A 367 18.60 -22.40 -2.09
CA LYS A 367 18.80 -23.14 -0.82
C LYS A 367 19.62 -22.37 0.21
N ARG A 368 19.53 -21.03 0.18
CA ARG A 368 20.30 -20.13 1.05
C ARG A 368 19.63 -19.88 2.38
N ALA A 369 18.31 -19.84 2.43
CA ALA A 369 17.55 -19.62 3.66
C ALA A 369 16.46 -20.69 3.85
N THR A 370 16.06 -20.90 5.10
CA THR A 370 14.86 -21.68 5.45
C THR A 370 13.68 -20.73 5.63
N ILE A 371 12.60 -20.96 4.89
CA ILE A 371 11.40 -20.10 4.90
C ILE A 371 10.40 -20.65 5.91
N VAL A 372 9.90 -19.78 6.80
CA VAL A 372 9.06 -20.17 7.94
C VAL A 372 7.83 -19.26 8.00
N GLY A 373 6.63 -19.82 8.06
CA GLY A 373 5.40 -19.04 8.18
C GLY A 373 4.30 -19.53 7.26
N GLU A 374 3.63 -18.59 6.59
CA GLU A 374 2.53 -18.86 5.66
C GLU A 374 2.96 -18.71 4.20
N THR A 375 2.12 -19.23 3.29
CA THR A 375 2.25 -18.96 1.86
C THR A 375 1.99 -17.47 1.58
N THR A 376 2.83 -16.88 0.75
CA THR A 376 2.79 -15.44 0.41
C THR A 376 1.67 -15.10 -0.59
N GLY A 377 1.48 -13.81 -0.88
CA GLY A 377 0.30 -13.33 -1.62
C GLY A 377 0.26 -13.58 -3.13
N GLY A 378 1.39 -13.91 -3.77
CA GLY A 378 1.47 -14.36 -5.16
C GLY A 378 1.57 -13.26 -6.22
N GLY A 379 2.33 -12.19 -5.98
CA GLY A 379 2.53 -11.09 -6.94
C GLY A 379 3.92 -11.02 -7.54
N ALA A 380 4.15 -11.68 -8.68
CA ALA A 380 5.44 -11.73 -9.37
C ALA A 380 5.55 -10.81 -10.59
N HIS A 381 4.48 -10.14 -10.98
CA HIS A 381 4.45 -9.25 -12.15
C HIS A 381 4.50 -7.77 -11.75
N PRO A 382 5.61 -7.05 -12.03
CA PRO A 382 5.69 -5.61 -11.81
C PRO A 382 4.61 -4.83 -12.57
N VAL A 383 4.01 -3.85 -11.89
CA VAL A 383 2.97 -2.98 -12.43
C VAL A 383 3.54 -1.61 -12.74
N ARG A 384 3.14 -1.03 -13.88
CA ARG A 384 3.43 0.35 -14.24
C ARG A 384 2.14 1.14 -14.36
N GLY A 385 2.10 2.31 -13.75
CA GLY A 385 0.99 3.25 -13.92
C GLY A 385 1.08 3.95 -15.28
N HIS A 386 -0.04 4.02 -16.00
CA HIS A 386 -0.20 4.79 -17.22
C HIS A 386 -1.33 5.79 -17.01
N ARG A 387 -1.06 7.08 -17.20
CA ARG A 387 -2.10 8.11 -17.23
C ARG A 387 -2.89 7.98 -18.53
N ILE A 388 -4.20 7.90 -18.44
CA ILE A 388 -5.11 7.74 -19.58
C ILE A 388 -5.81 9.06 -19.90
N THR A 389 -6.30 9.74 -18.86
CA THR A 389 -6.81 11.11 -18.93
C THR A 389 -6.35 11.88 -17.69
N GLU A 390 -6.78 13.13 -17.55
CA GLU A 390 -6.57 13.90 -16.32
C GLU A 390 -7.11 13.18 -15.09
N HIS A 391 -8.16 12.38 -15.22
CA HIS A 391 -8.84 11.77 -14.08
C HIS A 391 -8.74 10.24 -14.03
N PHE A 392 -8.21 9.60 -15.08
CA PHE A 392 -8.11 8.13 -15.13
C PHE A 392 -6.69 7.67 -15.42
N SER A 393 -6.29 6.60 -14.76
CA SER A 393 -5.03 5.87 -14.99
C SER A 393 -5.27 4.37 -14.95
N ILE A 394 -4.29 3.60 -15.42
CA ILE A 394 -4.31 2.14 -15.37
C ILE A 394 -2.96 1.62 -14.89
N GLY A 395 -2.98 0.69 -13.94
CA GLY A 395 -1.84 -0.13 -13.58
C GLY A 395 -1.74 -1.32 -14.53
N VAL A 396 -0.68 -1.40 -15.32
CA VAL A 396 -0.44 -2.45 -16.31
C VAL A 396 0.71 -3.35 -15.84
N PRO A 397 0.46 -4.64 -15.61
CA PRO A 397 1.52 -5.64 -15.43
C PRO A 397 2.35 -5.76 -16.72
N PHE A 398 3.57 -5.24 -16.70
CA PHE A 398 4.37 -5.01 -17.92
C PHE A 398 5.58 -5.94 -18.06
N ALA A 399 5.93 -6.61 -16.98
CA ALA A 399 7.07 -7.50 -16.89
C ALA A 399 6.70 -8.73 -16.05
N ARG A 400 7.52 -9.77 -16.14
CA ARG A 400 7.43 -10.93 -15.27
C ARG A 400 8.79 -11.32 -14.72
N ALA A 401 8.81 -11.74 -13.46
CA ALA A 401 9.93 -12.47 -12.90
C ALA A 401 10.12 -13.81 -13.60
N ILE A 402 11.37 -14.18 -13.82
CA ILE A 402 11.80 -15.49 -14.32
C ILE A 402 12.98 -15.90 -13.46
N ASN A 403 12.75 -16.84 -12.55
CA ASN A 403 13.83 -17.35 -11.72
C ASN A 403 14.78 -18.23 -12.57
N PRO A 404 16.10 -18.05 -12.45
CA PRO A 404 17.07 -18.75 -13.29
C PRO A 404 17.16 -20.26 -13.02
N ILE A 405 16.64 -20.74 -11.89
CA ILE A 405 16.67 -22.16 -11.50
C ILE A 405 15.37 -22.86 -11.90
N THR A 406 14.22 -22.26 -11.57
CA THR A 406 12.91 -22.88 -11.81
C THR A 406 12.32 -22.56 -13.19
N HIS A 407 12.88 -21.56 -13.88
CA HIS A 407 12.40 -21.04 -15.16
C HIS A 407 10.93 -20.60 -15.14
N THR A 408 10.42 -20.29 -13.95
CA THR A 408 9.06 -19.80 -13.69
C THR A 408 9.10 -18.75 -12.57
N ASN A 409 7.97 -18.40 -11.98
CA ASN A 409 7.85 -17.48 -10.86
C ASN A 409 6.78 -17.92 -9.84
N TRP A 410 6.44 -17.03 -8.91
CA TRP A 410 5.47 -17.23 -7.83
C TRP A 410 4.10 -16.56 -8.09
N GLU A 411 3.84 -16.10 -9.32
CA GLU A 411 2.58 -15.44 -9.68
C GLU A 411 1.40 -16.35 -9.41
N GLY A 412 0.39 -15.85 -8.68
CA GLY A 412 -0.85 -16.56 -8.39
C GLY A 412 -0.74 -17.72 -7.39
N THR A 413 0.46 -18.21 -7.09
CA THR A 413 0.68 -19.30 -6.11
C THR A 413 1.29 -18.81 -4.81
N GLY A 414 2.06 -17.72 -4.86
CA GLY A 414 2.95 -17.31 -3.77
C GLY A 414 4.11 -18.27 -3.59
N VAL A 415 4.94 -17.97 -2.59
CA VAL A 415 6.06 -18.77 -2.13
C VAL A 415 5.58 -19.60 -0.95
N GLU A 416 5.50 -20.92 -1.16
CA GLU A 416 5.21 -21.84 -0.07
C GLU A 416 6.41 -21.91 0.90
N PRO A 417 6.21 -21.83 2.22
CA PRO A 417 7.30 -21.91 3.20
C PRO A 417 7.87 -23.33 3.31
N ASP A 418 9.12 -23.47 3.76
CA ASP A 418 9.71 -24.79 4.06
C ASP A 418 9.13 -25.38 5.35
N VAL A 419 8.79 -24.50 6.31
CA VAL A 419 8.16 -24.85 7.57
C VAL A 419 6.87 -24.04 7.72
N LYS A 420 5.74 -24.70 7.49
CA LYS A 420 4.42 -24.08 7.50
C LYS A 420 3.88 -23.96 8.92
N VAL A 421 3.68 -22.72 9.37
CA VAL A 421 3.10 -22.36 10.67
C VAL A 421 2.30 -21.05 10.52
N PRO A 422 1.33 -20.75 11.40
CA PRO A 422 0.70 -19.42 11.41
C PRO A 422 1.74 -18.31 11.50
N ALA A 423 1.50 -17.17 10.83
CA ALA A 423 2.47 -16.06 10.81
C ALA A 423 2.85 -15.57 12.22
N ALA A 424 1.92 -15.66 13.18
CA ALA A 424 2.16 -15.34 14.59
C ALA A 424 3.23 -16.23 15.25
N ASP A 425 3.35 -17.48 14.82
CA ASP A 425 4.26 -18.49 15.39
C ASP A 425 5.60 -18.58 14.65
N ALA A 426 5.72 -17.91 13.50
CA ALA A 426 6.87 -18.01 12.60
C ALA A 426 8.19 -17.63 13.29
N LEU A 427 8.21 -16.54 14.07
CA LEU A 427 9.42 -16.09 14.77
C LEU A 427 9.86 -17.11 15.84
N THR A 428 8.94 -17.60 16.65
CA THR A 428 9.23 -18.60 17.69
C THR A 428 9.81 -19.87 17.05
N THR A 429 9.20 -20.31 15.95
CA THR A 429 9.66 -21.47 15.17
C THR A 429 11.06 -21.25 14.58
N ALA A 430 11.31 -20.10 13.95
CA ALA A 430 12.60 -19.78 13.36
C ALA A 430 13.72 -19.68 14.41
N LYS A 431 13.44 -19.12 15.59
CA LYS A 431 14.40 -19.09 16.72
C LYS A 431 14.82 -20.50 17.13
N LYS A 432 13.87 -21.43 17.24
CA LYS A 432 14.14 -22.84 17.57
C LYS A 432 15.02 -23.49 16.50
N LEU A 433 14.67 -23.33 15.23
CA LEU A 433 15.45 -23.89 14.10
C LEU A 433 16.87 -23.29 14.03
N ALA A 434 17.02 -22.01 14.34
CA ALA A 434 18.33 -21.36 14.43
C ALA A 434 19.18 -22.00 15.53
N ALA A 435 18.64 -22.14 16.73
CA ALA A 435 19.34 -22.79 17.85
C ALA A 435 19.76 -24.23 17.52
N GLU A 436 18.87 -25.02 16.90
CA GLU A 436 19.18 -26.40 16.47
C GLU A 436 20.32 -26.43 15.43
N LYS A 437 20.29 -25.55 14.42
CA LYS A 437 21.38 -25.46 13.42
C LYS A 437 22.71 -25.03 14.03
N LEU A 438 22.68 -24.14 15.02
CA LEU A 438 23.88 -23.69 15.71
C LEU A 438 24.47 -24.79 16.61
N ALA A 439 23.63 -25.57 17.29
CA ALA A 439 24.06 -26.71 18.09
C ALA A 439 24.59 -27.89 17.25
N ALA A 440 24.07 -28.06 16.02
CA ALA A 440 24.48 -29.13 15.12
C ALA A 440 25.84 -28.91 14.43
N LYS A 441 26.41 -27.70 14.48
CA LYS A 441 27.78 -27.47 14.00
C LYS A 441 28.75 -28.07 15.03
N PRO A 442 29.57 -29.08 14.68
CA PRO A 442 30.67 -29.48 15.56
C PRO A 442 31.57 -28.28 15.76
N ALA A 443 32.11 -28.11 16.97
CA ALA A 443 33.20 -27.16 17.22
C ALA A 443 34.35 -27.46 16.26
N ALA A 444 34.41 -26.74 15.14
CA ALA A 444 35.48 -26.87 14.17
C ALA A 444 36.72 -26.21 14.76
N GLN A 445 37.50 -27.04 15.47
CA GLN A 445 38.95 -27.00 15.62
C GLN A 445 39.57 -25.60 15.67
N GLU A 446 39.71 -25.07 16.89
CA GLU A 446 40.90 -24.28 17.21
C GLU A 446 42.13 -25.17 16.98
N LYS A 447 42.86 -24.89 15.90
CA LYS A 447 44.24 -25.30 15.69
C LYS A 447 45.06 -24.08 15.30
#